data_AF-A0A699ZGU5-F1
#
_entry.id   AF-A0A699ZGU5-F1
#
_cell.length_a   1.000
_cell.length_b   1.000
_cell.length_c   1.000
_cell.angle_alpha   90.00
_cell.angle_beta   90.00
_cell.angle_gamma   90.00
#
_symmetry.space_group_name_H-M   'P 1'
#
loop_
_entity.id
_entity.type
_entity.pdbx_description
1 polymer ?
#
loop_
_entity_poly.entity_id
_entity_poly.type
_entity_poly.pdbx_seq_one_letter_code
_entity_poly.pdbx_strand_id
1 'polypeptide(L)'
;WACGLILFCTAIQCYGVAESAAVNSVITCMQVVVLVFIIIAGLTKADRANFTPFIKPGGTWKNIFNGAAVSFFSFIGFDALATTAEEQRDPARDMPRGILGAVSIITVLYTMVCVTLSLMVPNSVGMQWAKYVVCIGAVLGIFTTVFMALLGAARILTGCSRERMLPPIFAWVSKSRQTPYVATITIGLIGGGIALFSEFAELSDMISIGTLLVFFFVAVGLLWFRCNVRGKTSFKSQCLLLLHTVAIVGFAM
;
A
#
# COMPACT_ATOMS: atom_id res chain seq x y z
N TRP A 1 -10.87 -16.57 6.71
CA TRP A 1 -9.40 -16.80 6.66
C TRP A 1 -8.62 -15.51 6.99
N ALA A 2 -9.06 -14.34 6.52
CA ALA A 2 -8.41 -13.05 6.80
C ALA A 2 -8.19 -12.78 8.31
N CYS A 3 -9.21 -12.97 9.15
CA CYS A 3 -9.07 -12.83 10.60
C CYS A 3 -7.99 -13.75 11.21
N GLY A 4 -7.96 -15.03 10.81
CA GLY A 4 -6.93 -15.97 11.24
C GLY A 4 -5.51 -15.53 10.84
N LEU A 5 -5.35 -14.99 9.62
CA LEU A 5 -4.08 -14.43 9.14
C LEU A 5 -3.66 -13.22 9.98
N ILE A 6 -4.59 -12.29 10.27
CA ILE A 6 -4.30 -11.08 11.06
C ILE A 6 -3.87 -11.45 12.47
N LEU A 7 -4.60 -12.35 13.15
CA LEU A 7 -4.26 -12.80 14.49
C LEU A 7 -2.92 -13.55 14.52
N PHE A 8 -2.65 -14.36 13.48
CA PHE A 8 -1.37 -15.03 13.33
C PHE A 8 -0.20 -14.04 13.17
N CYS A 9 -0.36 -13.03 12.31
CA CYS A 9 0.64 -11.96 12.14
C CYS A 9 0.84 -11.18 13.45
N THR A 10 -0.26 -10.87 14.16
CA THR A 10 -0.25 -10.20 15.46
C THR A 10 0.57 -10.98 16.48
N ALA A 11 0.37 -12.31 16.56
CA ALA A 11 1.09 -13.18 17.46
C ALA A 11 2.60 -13.16 17.15
N ILE A 12 2.98 -13.34 15.88
CA ILE A 12 4.39 -13.28 15.44
C ILE A 12 5.04 -11.95 15.85
N GLN A 13 4.33 -10.84 15.62
CA GLN A 13 4.85 -9.51 15.89
C GLN A 13 5.06 -9.23 17.39
N CYS A 14 4.26 -9.87 18.25
CA CYS A 14 4.47 -9.84 19.70
C CYS A 14 5.71 -10.65 20.14
N TYR A 15 6.14 -11.65 19.35
CA TYR A 15 7.32 -12.47 19.66
C TYR A 15 8.66 -11.80 19.31
N GLY A 16 8.69 -10.88 18.34
CA GLY A 16 9.86 -10.04 18.08
C GLY A 16 9.91 -9.48 16.64
N VAL A 17 10.29 -8.21 16.51
CA VAL A 17 10.29 -7.48 15.22
C VAL A 17 11.66 -7.49 14.53
N ALA A 18 12.76 -7.65 15.28
CA ALA A 18 14.12 -7.50 14.76
C ALA A 18 14.49 -8.57 13.70
N GLU A 19 14.17 -9.84 13.93
CA GLU A 19 14.36 -10.89 12.91
C GLU A 19 13.38 -10.75 11.74
N SER A 20 12.23 -10.11 11.99
CA SER A 20 11.15 -10.04 11.01
C SER A 20 11.43 -9.07 9.86
N ALA A 21 12.22 -8.01 10.09
CA ALA A 21 12.55 -7.04 9.04
C ALA A 21 13.36 -7.67 7.88
N ALA A 22 14.37 -8.49 8.18
CA ALA A 22 15.18 -9.16 7.16
C ALA A 22 14.37 -10.18 6.35
N VAL A 23 13.56 -10.98 7.05
CA VAL A 23 12.64 -11.94 6.42
C VAL A 23 11.64 -11.22 5.51
N ASN A 24 11.09 -10.09 5.97
CA ASN A 24 10.16 -9.29 5.20
C ASN A 24 10.79 -8.78 3.89
N SER A 25 12.02 -8.27 3.94
CA SER A 25 12.75 -7.83 2.73
C SER A 25 12.95 -8.96 1.71
N VAL A 26 13.29 -10.17 2.18
CA VAL A 26 13.45 -11.34 1.30
C VAL A 26 12.13 -11.71 0.64
N ILE A 27 11.03 -11.73 1.40
CA ILE A 27 9.70 -12.06 0.88
C ILE A 27 9.25 -11.00 -0.13
N THR A 28 9.46 -9.70 0.14
CA THR A 28 9.15 -8.63 -0.81
C THR A 28 9.94 -8.77 -2.12
N CYS A 29 11.22 -9.11 -2.04
CA CYS A 29 12.03 -9.37 -3.24
C CYS A 29 11.46 -10.54 -4.05
N MET A 30 11.08 -11.62 -3.37
CA MET A 30 10.42 -12.78 -4.00
C MET A 30 9.10 -12.39 -4.68
N GLN A 31 8.30 -11.51 -4.08
CA GLN A 31 7.05 -11.03 -4.69
C GLN A 31 7.31 -10.25 -5.99
N VAL A 32 8.32 -9.38 -6.00
CA VAL A 32 8.71 -8.66 -7.22
C VAL A 32 9.15 -9.64 -8.31
N VAL A 33 9.91 -10.68 -7.95
CA VAL A 33 10.28 -11.75 -8.89
C VAL A 33 9.05 -12.47 -9.45
N VAL A 34 8.06 -12.78 -8.62
CA VAL A 34 6.80 -13.39 -9.07
C VAL A 34 6.03 -12.46 -10.02
N LEU A 35 5.99 -11.15 -9.75
CA LEU A 35 5.38 -10.17 -10.65
C LEU A 35 6.08 -10.13 -12.01
N VAL A 36 7.41 -10.10 -12.02
CA VAL A 36 8.20 -10.15 -13.27
C VAL A 36 7.96 -11.46 -14.01
N PHE A 37 7.88 -12.59 -13.28
CA PHE A 37 7.54 -13.88 -13.87
C PHE A 37 6.16 -13.88 -14.53
N ILE A 38 5.14 -13.28 -13.90
CA ILE A 38 3.79 -13.13 -14.49
C ILE A 38 3.87 -12.35 -15.80
N ILE A 39 4.63 -11.25 -15.83
CA ILE A 39 4.78 -10.43 -17.03
C ILE A 39 5.42 -11.25 -18.16
N ILE A 40 6.53 -11.93 -17.89
CA ILE A 40 7.25 -12.72 -18.90
C ILE A 40 6.38 -13.89 -19.39
N ALA A 41 5.83 -14.69 -18.47
CA ALA A 41 4.98 -15.83 -18.82
C ALA A 41 3.72 -15.39 -19.57
N GLY A 42 3.09 -14.29 -19.16
CA GLY A 42 1.94 -13.69 -19.82
C GLY A 42 2.24 -13.24 -21.25
N LEU A 43 3.40 -12.61 -21.48
CA LEU A 43 3.83 -12.20 -22.83
C LEU A 43 4.09 -13.40 -23.76
N THR A 44 4.57 -14.54 -23.25
CA THR A 44 4.76 -15.74 -24.10
C THR A 44 3.46 -16.35 -24.61
N LYS A 45 2.33 -16.04 -23.97
CA LYS A 45 0.99 -16.53 -24.33
C LYS A 45 0.04 -15.40 -24.75
N ALA A 46 0.59 -14.22 -25.03
CA ALA A 46 -0.17 -13.06 -25.43
C ALA A 46 -0.70 -13.22 -26.85
N ASP A 47 -2.02 -13.13 -27.01
CA ASP A 47 -2.65 -13.01 -28.32
C ASP A 47 -3.04 -11.55 -28.56
N ARG A 48 -2.51 -10.95 -29.64
CA ARG A 48 -2.81 -9.57 -30.01
C ARG A 48 -4.28 -9.39 -30.39
N ALA A 49 -4.97 -10.46 -30.81
CA ALA A 49 -6.39 -10.44 -31.12
C ALA A 49 -7.26 -10.14 -29.88
N ASN A 50 -6.80 -10.48 -28.67
CA ASN A 50 -7.53 -10.20 -27.42
C ASN A 50 -7.57 -8.72 -27.06
N PHE A 51 -6.69 -7.90 -27.66
CA PHE A 51 -6.66 -6.45 -27.49
C PHE A 51 -7.63 -5.71 -28.42
N THR A 52 -8.23 -6.41 -29.38
CA THR A 52 -9.19 -5.84 -30.34
C THR A 52 -10.55 -6.52 -30.20
N PRO A 53 -11.60 -5.83 -29.69
CA PRO A 53 -11.66 -4.42 -29.30
C PRO A 53 -11.07 -4.13 -27.92
N PHE A 54 -10.35 -3.02 -27.78
CA PHE A 54 -9.73 -2.57 -26.52
C PHE A 54 -10.78 -2.36 -25.42
N ILE A 55 -11.94 -1.84 -25.81
CA ILE A 55 -13.13 -1.77 -24.98
C ILE A 55 -14.01 -2.96 -25.36
N LYS A 56 -14.06 -3.97 -24.48
CA LYS A 56 -14.91 -5.15 -24.69
C LYS A 56 -16.40 -4.73 -24.80
N PRO A 57 -17.23 -5.46 -25.57
CA PRO A 57 -18.66 -5.15 -25.70
C PRO A 57 -19.33 -5.06 -24.31
N GLY A 58 -19.92 -3.90 -23.97
CA GLY A 58 -20.46 -3.60 -22.64
C GLY A 58 -19.54 -2.74 -21.73
N GLY A 59 -18.32 -2.45 -22.17
CA GLY A 59 -17.43 -1.47 -21.55
C GLY A 59 -17.82 -0.04 -21.88
N THR A 60 -18.19 0.75 -20.88
CA THR A 60 -18.39 2.21 -21.01
C THR A 60 -17.20 2.94 -20.39
N TRP A 61 -16.97 4.22 -20.74
CA TRP A 61 -16.04 5.10 -20.02
C TRP A 61 -16.22 5.03 -18.50
N LYS A 62 -17.47 4.90 -18.02
CA LYS A 62 -17.80 4.67 -16.61
C LYS A 62 -17.10 3.45 -15.99
N ASN A 63 -16.97 2.35 -16.73
CA ASN A 63 -16.31 1.13 -16.24
C ASN A 63 -14.79 1.29 -16.16
N ILE A 64 -14.21 2.09 -17.06
CA ILE A 64 -12.79 2.44 -17.03
C ILE A 64 -12.49 3.30 -15.80
N PHE A 65 -13.30 4.33 -15.53
CA PHE A 65 -13.14 5.16 -14.33
C PHE A 65 -13.35 4.36 -13.04
N ASN A 66 -14.34 3.47 -13.00
CA ASN A 66 -14.54 2.60 -11.83
C ASN A 66 -13.35 1.65 -11.61
N GLY A 67 -12.82 1.03 -12.68
CA GLY A 67 -11.62 0.19 -12.59
C GLY A 67 -10.37 0.96 -12.16
N ALA A 68 -10.24 2.23 -12.56
CA ALA A 68 -9.15 3.11 -12.11
C ALA A 68 -9.26 3.42 -10.61
N ALA A 69 -10.48 3.68 -10.11
CA ALA A 69 -10.73 3.87 -8.68
C ALA A 69 -10.38 2.61 -7.85
N VAL A 70 -10.76 1.43 -8.32
CA VAL A 70 -10.36 0.16 -7.65
C VAL A 70 -8.85 -0.06 -7.73
N SER A 71 -8.20 0.35 -8.83
CA SER A 71 -6.75 0.23 -8.98
C SER A 71 -5.97 1.14 -8.03
N PHE A 72 -6.55 2.29 -7.65
CA PHE A 72 -5.95 3.19 -6.66
C PHE A 72 -5.65 2.49 -5.33
N PHE A 73 -6.54 1.57 -4.90
CA PHE A 73 -6.32 0.76 -3.71
C PHE A 73 -4.98 0.00 -3.73
N SER A 74 -4.53 -0.43 -4.91
CA SER A 74 -3.27 -1.16 -5.07
C SER A 74 -2.02 -0.30 -4.83
N PHE A 75 -2.16 1.03 -4.86
CA PHE A 75 -1.07 1.98 -4.59
C PHE A 75 -0.98 2.41 -3.13
N ILE A 76 -1.94 2.01 -2.29
CA ILE A 76 -1.92 2.31 -0.86
C ILE A 76 -0.77 1.54 -0.20
N GLY A 77 0.01 2.22 0.65
CA GLY A 77 1.14 1.64 1.37
C GLY A 77 2.46 2.40 1.23
N PHE A 78 2.56 3.37 0.32
CA PHE A 78 3.76 4.23 0.23
C PHE A 78 3.96 5.09 1.48
N ASP A 79 2.88 5.41 2.19
CA ASP A 79 2.85 6.12 3.46
C ASP A 79 3.41 5.30 4.62
N ALA A 80 3.40 3.97 4.52
CA ALA A 80 4.05 3.09 5.49
C ALA A 80 5.57 3.33 5.53
N LEU A 81 6.21 3.67 4.40
CA LEU A 81 7.62 4.09 4.37
C LEU A 81 7.86 5.31 5.24
N ALA A 82 6.85 6.17 5.40
CA ALA A 82 6.99 7.37 6.19
C ALA A 82 7.11 7.10 7.70
N THR A 83 6.49 6.02 8.17
CA THR A 83 6.61 5.56 9.57
C THR A 83 8.01 5.06 9.94
N THR A 84 8.86 4.83 8.94
CA THR A 84 10.23 4.34 9.10
C THR A 84 11.25 5.46 8.88
N ALA A 85 10.81 6.72 8.82
CA ALA A 85 11.69 7.88 8.69
C ALA A 85 12.75 7.95 9.80
N GLU A 86 12.39 7.56 11.03
CA GLU A 86 13.29 7.57 12.19
C GLU A 86 14.47 6.59 12.06
N GLU A 87 14.34 5.57 11.21
CA GLU A 87 15.39 4.57 10.97
C GLU A 87 16.30 4.92 9.78
N GLN A 88 15.99 6.01 9.05
CA GLN A 88 16.77 6.45 7.89
C GLN A 88 17.95 7.33 8.29
N ARG A 89 19.07 7.18 7.59
CA ARG A 89 20.31 7.92 7.87
C ARG A 89 20.21 9.39 7.48
N ASP A 90 19.63 9.71 6.32
CA ASP A 90 19.28 11.07 5.90
C ASP A 90 17.82 11.14 5.44
N PRO A 91 16.86 11.29 6.39
CA PRO A 91 15.43 11.31 6.08
C PRO A 91 15.05 12.42 5.09
N ALA A 92 15.79 13.53 5.07
CA ALA A 92 15.47 14.68 4.20
C ALA A 92 15.69 14.38 2.71
N ARG A 93 16.56 13.43 2.38
CA ARG A 93 16.91 13.08 0.99
C ARG A 93 16.51 11.68 0.60
N ASP A 94 16.67 10.72 1.50
CA ASP A 94 16.49 9.30 1.19
C ASP A 94 15.00 8.94 1.11
N MET A 95 14.18 9.51 2.00
CA MET A 95 12.74 9.23 2.05
C MET A 95 11.99 9.74 0.79
N PRO A 96 12.17 10.99 0.31
CA PRO A 96 11.50 11.43 -0.92
C PRO A 96 11.92 10.62 -2.16
N ARG A 97 13.22 10.26 -2.26
CA ARG A 97 13.74 9.45 -3.37
C ARG A 97 13.21 8.02 -3.32
N GLY A 98 13.13 7.44 -2.13
CA GLY A 98 12.57 6.11 -1.90
C GLY A 98 11.10 6.03 -2.29
N ILE A 99 10.27 6.97 -1.83
CA ILE A 99 8.84 7.00 -2.15
C ILE A 99 8.62 7.18 -3.66
N LEU A 100 9.25 8.19 -4.29
CA LEU A 100 9.09 8.43 -5.73
C LEU A 100 9.62 7.26 -6.57
N GLY A 101 10.74 6.67 -6.19
CA GLY A 101 11.32 5.51 -6.86
C GLY A 101 10.39 4.28 -6.79
N ALA A 102 9.92 3.95 -5.59
CA ALA A 102 9.03 2.80 -5.37
C ALA A 102 7.70 2.97 -6.13
N VAL A 103 7.05 4.14 -6.03
CA VAL A 103 5.79 4.43 -6.73
C VAL A 103 5.97 4.38 -8.25
N SER A 104 7.07 4.89 -8.78
CA SER A 104 7.33 4.85 -10.22
C SER A 104 7.52 3.42 -10.72
N ILE A 105 8.32 2.62 -10.00
CA ILE A 105 8.58 1.22 -10.35
C ILE A 105 7.29 0.39 -10.31
N ILE A 106 6.51 0.53 -9.24
CA ILE A 106 5.28 -0.26 -9.07
C ILE A 106 4.20 0.13 -10.08
N THR A 107 4.09 1.42 -10.43
CA THR A 107 3.20 1.90 -11.51
C THR A 107 3.49 1.20 -12.83
N VAL A 108 4.78 1.13 -13.19
CA VAL A 108 5.22 0.48 -14.43
C VAL A 108 4.95 -1.02 -14.39
N LEU A 109 5.28 -1.69 -13.29
CA LEU A 109 5.04 -3.13 -13.12
C LEU A 109 3.54 -3.47 -13.17
N TYR A 110 2.70 -2.75 -12.44
CA TYR A 110 1.25 -2.99 -12.41
C TYR A 110 0.61 -2.72 -13.76
N THR A 111 1.03 -1.67 -14.48
CA THR A 111 0.54 -1.41 -15.83
C THR A 111 0.91 -2.55 -16.78
N MET A 112 2.15 -3.07 -16.71
CA MET A 112 2.56 -4.24 -17.48
C MET A 112 1.73 -5.47 -17.13
N VAL A 113 1.49 -5.74 -15.84
CA VAL A 113 0.64 -6.87 -15.42
C VAL A 113 -0.78 -6.73 -16.00
N CYS A 114 -1.41 -5.55 -15.90
CA CYS A 114 -2.74 -5.31 -16.47
C CYS A 114 -2.79 -5.57 -17.99
N VAL A 115 -1.77 -5.12 -18.73
CA VAL A 115 -1.65 -5.36 -20.17
C VAL A 115 -1.49 -6.85 -20.46
N THR A 116 -0.59 -7.55 -19.76
CA THR A 116 -0.36 -8.99 -19.97
C THR A 116 -1.57 -9.85 -19.65
N LEU A 117 -2.28 -9.55 -18.56
CA LEU A 117 -3.53 -10.25 -18.21
C LEU A 117 -4.61 -10.00 -19.25
N SER A 118 -4.72 -8.78 -19.77
CA SER A 118 -5.68 -8.44 -20.83
C SER A 118 -5.38 -9.16 -22.15
N LEU A 119 -4.10 -9.40 -22.47
CA LEU A 119 -3.68 -10.19 -23.65
C LEU A 119 -3.97 -11.70 -23.50
N MET A 120 -4.09 -12.20 -22.27
CA MET A 120 -4.19 -13.64 -21.98
C MET A 120 -5.64 -14.15 -21.99
N VAL A 121 -6.62 -13.34 -21.57
CA VAL A 121 -8.06 -13.70 -21.54
C VAL A 121 -8.63 -13.62 -22.97
N PRO A 122 -9.30 -14.66 -23.53
CA PRO A 122 -10.06 -15.73 -22.87
C PRO A 122 -9.46 -17.15 -23.01
N ASN A 123 -8.24 -17.27 -23.52
CA ASN A 123 -7.63 -18.58 -23.76
C ASN A 123 -7.12 -19.17 -22.45
N SER A 124 -7.48 -20.43 -22.18
CA SER A 124 -6.94 -21.18 -21.05
C SER A 124 -5.42 -21.31 -21.22
N VAL A 125 -4.67 -20.54 -20.43
CA VAL A 125 -3.23 -20.62 -20.32
C VAL A 125 -2.90 -22.08 -19.97
N GLY A 126 -2.39 -22.84 -20.94
CA GLY A 126 -2.05 -24.26 -20.79
C GLY A 126 -0.91 -24.54 -19.80
N MET A 127 -0.62 -23.61 -18.89
CA MET A 127 0.47 -23.61 -17.93
C MET A 127 -0.09 -23.72 -16.50
N GLN A 128 -0.68 -24.87 -16.19
CA GLN A 128 -1.29 -25.11 -14.87
C GLN A 128 -0.28 -25.00 -13.72
N TRP A 129 1.01 -25.28 -13.97
CA TRP A 129 2.08 -25.14 -12.97
C TRP A 129 2.33 -23.67 -12.58
N ALA A 130 2.19 -22.72 -13.52
CA ALA A 130 2.41 -21.31 -13.25
C ALA A 130 1.34 -20.73 -12.30
N LYS A 131 0.12 -21.27 -12.35
CA LYS A 131 -0.94 -20.92 -11.39
C LYS A 131 -0.48 -21.15 -9.95
N TYR A 132 0.19 -22.27 -9.65
CA TYR A 132 0.67 -22.56 -8.30
C TYR A 132 1.76 -21.59 -7.86
N VAL A 133 2.70 -21.25 -8.74
CA VAL A 133 3.76 -20.25 -8.45
C VAL A 133 3.14 -18.89 -8.12
N VAL A 134 2.16 -18.45 -8.92
CA VAL A 134 1.45 -17.19 -8.69
C VAL A 134 0.63 -17.24 -7.40
N CYS A 135 -0.07 -18.35 -7.11
CA CYS A 135 -0.82 -18.51 -5.87
C CYS A 135 0.09 -18.44 -4.63
N ILE A 136 1.25 -19.10 -4.66
CA ILE A 136 2.22 -19.04 -3.55
C ILE A 136 2.72 -17.61 -3.39
N GLY A 137 3.10 -16.94 -4.48
CA GLY A 137 3.53 -15.55 -4.45
C GLY A 137 2.46 -14.59 -3.93
N ALA A 138 1.19 -14.81 -4.28
CA ALA A 138 0.07 -14.01 -3.79
C ALA A 138 -0.18 -14.21 -2.29
N VAL A 139 -0.11 -15.43 -1.78
CA VAL A 139 -0.27 -15.71 -0.34
C VAL A 139 0.86 -15.08 0.47
N LEU A 140 2.10 -15.21 0.01
CA LEU A 140 3.25 -14.52 0.60
C LEU A 140 3.09 -13.01 0.50
N GLY A 141 2.58 -12.52 -0.64
CA GLY A 141 2.08 -11.17 -0.90
C GLY A 141 1.28 -10.60 0.25
N ILE A 142 0.12 -11.22 0.45
CA ILE A 142 -0.88 -10.82 1.44
C ILE A 142 -0.31 -10.92 2.86
N PHE A 143 0.51 -11.92 3.15
CA PHE A 143 1.14 -12.05 4.46
C PHE A 143 2.05 -10.85 4.77
N THR A 144 2.95 -10.48 3.84
CA THR A 144 3.86 -9.34 4.00
C THR A 144 3.11 -8.02 4.12
N THR A 145 2.08 -7.79 3.30
CA THR A 145 1.33 -6.52 3.34
C THR A 145 0.58 -6.37 4.66
N VAL A 146 -0.08 -7.42 5.15
CA VAL A 146 -0.74 -7.43 6.46
C VAL A 146 0.28 -7.22 7.57
N PHE A 147 1.42 -7.92 7.51
CA PHE A 147 2.46 -7.81 8.52
C PHE A 147 3.01 -6.37 8.65
N MET A 148 3.30 -5.73 7.51
CA MET A 148 3.77 -4.35 7.46
C MET A 148 2.71 -3.33 7.87
N ALA A 149 1.45 -3.56 7.50
CA ALA A 149 0.34 -2.70 7.91
C ALA A 149 0.14 -2.71 9.44
N LEU A 150 0.25 -3.89 10.09
CA LEU A 150 0.21 -3.98 11.55
C LEU A 150 1.37 -3.24 12.21
N LEU A 151 2.59 -3.36 11.68
CA LEU A 151 3.76 -2.62 12.20
C LEU A 151 3.54 -1.10 12.10
N GLY A 152 3.13 -0.61 10.93
CA GLY A 152 2.90 0.80 10.68
C GLY A 152 1.81 1.36 11.59
N ALA A 153 0.67 0.68 11.68
CA ALA A 153 -0.44 1.09 12.54
C ALA A 153 -0.05 1.11 14.02
N ALA A 154 0.69 0.10 14.50
CA ALA A 154 1.15 0.05 15.88
C ALA A 154 2.11 1.19 16.22
N ARG A 155 3.02 1.54 15.32
CA ARG A 155 3.94 2.68 15.48
C ARG A 155 3.19 4.01 15.55
N ILE A 156 2.26 4.25 14.63
CA ILE A 156 1.43 5.46 14.63
C ILE A 156 0.67 5.58 15.95
N LEU A 157 0.01 4.51 16.40
CA LEU A 157 -0.75 4.51 17.66
C LEU A 157 0.13 4.84 18.87
N THR A 158 1.36 4.31 18.91
CA THR A 158 2.31 4.60 19.99
C THR A 158 2.86 6.03 19.93
N GLY A 159 3.06 6.58 18.73
CA GLY A 159 3.43 7.99 18.54
C GLY A 159 2.34 8.92 19.08
N CYS A 160 1.08 8.71 18.68
CA CYS A 160 -0.05 9.48 19.18
C CYS A 160 -0.24 9.36 20.70
N SER A 161 0.00 8.17 21.27
CA SER A 161 -0.07 7.96 22.73
C SER A 161 1.05 8.70 23.48
N ARG A 162 2.27 8.78 22.92
CA ARG A 162 3.38 9.58 23.49
C ARG A 162 3.08 11.07 23.53
N GLU A 163 2.34 11.58 22.55
CA GLU A 163 1.86 12.97 22.51
C GLU A 163 0.61 13.23 23.38
N ARG A 164 0.18 12.23 24.19
CA ARG A 164 -1.02 12.30 25.07
C ARG A 164 -2.35 12.53 24.33
N MET A 165 -2.39 12.29 23.02
CA MET A 165 -3.65 12.33 22.25
C MET A 165 -4.52 11.09 22.50
N LEU A 166 -3.92 10.01 22.99
CA LEU A 166 -4.57 8.73 23.29
C LEU A 166 -4.23 8.27 24.72
N PRO A 167 -5.01 7.35 25.31
CA PRO A 167 -4.71 6.78 26.62
C PRO A 167 -3.26 6.29 26.70
N PRO A 168 -2.56 6.51 27.82
CA PRO A 168 -1.14 6.20 27.97
C PRO A 168 -0.85 4.70 27.91
N ILE A 169 -1.88 3.85 28.01
CA ILE A 169 -1.82 2.39 27.93
C ILE A 169 -1.21 1.92 26.59
N PHE A 170 -1.44 2.68 25.50
CA PHE A 170 -0.90 2.33 24.18
C PHE A 170 0.58 2.68 24.00
N ALA A 171 1.16 3.52 24.87
CA ALA A 171 2.59 3.85 24.86
C ALA A 171 3.46 2.81 25.57
N TRP A 172 2.88 1.74 26.13
CA TRP A 172 3.62 0.70 26.83
C TRP A 172 4.41 -0.16 25.84
N VAL A 173 5.73 -0.03 25.87
CA VAL A 173 6.66 -0.79 25.02
C VAL A 173 7.38 -1.84 25.89
N SER A 174 7.47 -3.07 25.39
CA SER A 174 8.20 -4.13 26.10
C SER A 174 9.69 -3.83 26.14
N LYS A 175 10.27 -3.77 27.34
CA LYS A 175 11.67 -3.36 27.60
C LYS A 175 12.71 -4.32 26.98
N SER A 176 12.36 -5.60 26.80
CA SER A 176 13.24 -6.64 26.25
C SER A 176 13.18 -6.75 24.72
N ARG A 177 12.02 -6.48 24.11
CA ARG A 177 11.79 -6.68 22.67
C ARG A 177 11.64 -5.38 21.87
N GLN A 178 11.53 -4.23 22.55
CA GLN A 178 11.27 -2.90 21.95
C GLN A 178 10.00 -2.86 21.08
N THR A 179 9.07 -3.81 21.28
CA THR A 179 7.81 -3.89 20.53
C THR A 179 6.64 -3.32 21.34
N PRO A 180 5.75 -2.53 20.73
CA PRO A 180 4.54 -2.03 21.36
C PRO A 180 3.44 -3.09 21.36
N TYR A 181 3.54 -4.07 22.27
CA TYR A 181 2.66 -5.24 22.28
C TYR A 181 1.19 -4.87 22.52
N VAL A 182 0.91 -3.89 23.38
CA VAL A 182 -0.47 -3.46 23.67
C VAL A 182 -1.13 -2.88 22.42
N ALA A 183 -0.46 -1.94 21.75
CA ALA A 183 -0.95 -1.36 20.50
C ALA A 183 -1.16 -2.42 19.42
N THR A 184 -0.21 -3.34 19.27
CA THR A 184 -0.24 -4.41 18.26
C THR A 184 -1.43 -5.36 18.50
N ILE A 185 -1.65 -5.79 19.74
CA ILE A 185 -2.77 -6.67 20.10
C ILE A 185 -4.10 -5.97 19.90
N THR A 186 -4.23 -4.71 20.31
CA THR A 186 -5.48 -3.95 20.13
C THR A 186 -5.82 -3.79 18.65
N ILE A 187 -4.84 -3.40 17.81
CA ILE A 187 -5.04 -3.27 16.37
C ILE A 187 -5.36 -4.62 15.73
N GLY A 188 -4.65 -5.68 16.11
CA GLY A 188 -4.89 -7.03 15.61
C GLY A 188 -6.27 -7.57 15.96
N LEU A 189 -6.75 -7.32 17.18
CA LEU A 189 -8.10 -7.73 17.62
C LEU A 189 -9.19 -6.91 16.92
N ILE A 190 -9.03 -5.59 16.82
CA ILE A 190 -10.00 -4.73 16.12
C ILE A 190 -10.03 -5.09 14.62
N GLY A 191 -8.87 -5.17 13.97
CA GLY A 191 -8.76 -5.51 12.56
C GLY A 191 -9.25 -6.93 12.26
N GLY A 192 -8.93 -7.90 13.12
CA GLY A 192 -9.45 -9.26 13.03
C GLY A 192 -10.97 -9.33 13.22
N GLY A 193 -11.52 -8.53 14.14
CA GLY A 193 -12.96 -8.39 14.36
C GLY A 193 -13.66 -7.82 13.13
N ILE A 194 -13.18 -6.71 12.59
CA ILE A 194 -13.71 -6.10 11.36
C ILE A 194 -13.64 -7.12 10.19
N ALA A 195 -12.52 -7.81 10.04
CA ALA A 195 -12.33 -8.82 8.99
C ALA A 195 -13.21 -10.08 9.13
N LEU A 196 -13.89 -10.30 10.27
CA LEU A 196 -14.87 -11.37 10.44
C LEU A 196 -16.25 -11.00 9.92
N PHE A 197 -16.62 -9.72 10.00
CA PHE A 197 -17.98 -9.25 9.71
C PHE A 197 -18.08 -8.45 8.40
N SER A 198 -16.96 -8.06 7.80
CA SER A 198 -16.93 -7.21 6.60
C SER A 198 -16.44 -7.94 5.35
N GLU A 199 -17.06 -7.62 4.21
CA GLU A 199 -16.62 -8.10 2.90
C GLU A 199 -15.48 -7.23 2.33
N PHE A 200 -14.66 -7.84 1.46
CA PHE A 200 -13.50 -7.16 0.86
C PHE A 200 -13.90 -5.92 0.04
N ALA A 201 -15.01 -5.98 -0.68
CA ALA A 201 -15.47 -4.86 -1.53
C ALA A 201 -15.76 -3.62 -0.69
N GLU A 202 -16.55 -3.78 0.39
CA GLU A 202 -16.89 -2.67 1.29
C GLU A 202 -15.64 -2.10 1.99
N LEU A 203 -14.71 -2.98 2.41
CA LEU A 203 -13.45 -2.55 3.04
C LEU A 203 -12.57 -1.77 2.07
N SER A 204 -12.42 -2.23 0.83
CA SER A 204 -11.62 -1.57 -0.20
C SER A 204 -12.16 -0.18 -0.53
N ASP A 205 -13.48 -0.04 -0.65
CA ASP A 205 -14.13 1.24 -0.92
C ASP A 205 -13.96 2.21 0.26
N MET A 206 -14.17 1.74 1.49
CA MET A 206 -13.98 2.54 2.71
C MET A 206 -12.53 3.02 2.87
N ILE A 207 -11.55 2.14 2.61
CA ILE A 207 -10.13 2.47 2.69
C ILE A 207 -9.75 3.49 1.61
N SER A 208 -10.26 3.32 0.39
CA SER A 208 -9.97 4.26 -0.72
C SER A 208 -10.51 5.66 -0.40
N ILE A 209 -11.76 5.78 0.06
CA ILE A 209 -12.32 7.07 0.47
C ILE A 209 -11.53 7.67 1.64
N GLY A 210 -11.19 6.87 2.65
CA GLY A 210 -10.44 7.33 3.81
C GLY A 210 -9.03 7.85 3.47
N THR A 211 -8.31 7.14 2.59
CA THR A 211 -6.95 7.55 2.16
C THR A 211 -6.96 8.80 1.29
N LEU A 212 -7.94 8.94 0.39
CA LEU A 212 -8.15 10.19 -0.36
C LEU A 212 -8.39 11.37 0.57
N LEU A 213 -9.19 11.18 1.61
CA LEU A 213 -9.49 12.20 2.62
C LEU A 213 -8.22 12.58 3.41
N VAL A 214 -7.38 11.60 3.78
CA VAL A 214 -6.08 11.86 4.40
C VAL A 214 -5.17 12.68 3.48
N PHE A 215 -5.06 12.33 2.19
CA PHE A 215 -4.25 13.08 1.24
C PHE A 215 -4.76 14.50 1.00
N PHE A 216 -6.08 14.69 1.02
CA PHE A 216 -6.69 16.02 1.01
C PHE A 216 -6.24 16.85 2.22
N PHE A 217 -6.33 16.31 3.44
CA PHE A 217 -5.89 17.03 4.64
C PHE A 217 -4.39 17.28 4.67
N VAL A 218 -3.56 16.34 4.21
CA VAL A 218 -2.11 16.54 4.09
C VAL A 218 -1.80 17.67 3.10
N ALA A 219 -2.48 17.70 1.95
CA ALA A 219 -2.31 18.77 0.96
C ALA A 219 -2.69 20.14 1.52
N VAL A 220 -3.84 20.25 2.19
CA VAL A 220 -4.29 21.48 2.84
C VAL A 220 -3.34 21.88 3.98
N GLY A 221 -2.90 20.94 4.80
CA GLY A 221 -1.95 21.17 5.90
C GLY A 221 -0.60 21.70 5.39
N LEU A 222 -0.09 21.16 4.28
CA LEU A 222 1.12 21.66 3.64
C LEU A 222 0.95 23.08 3.09
N LEU A 223 -0.20 23.40 2.50
CA LEU A 223 -0.51 24.76 2.05
C LEU A 223 -0.53 25.73 3.24
N TRP A 224 -1.22 25.37 4.33
CA TRP A 224 -1.29 26.19 5.52
C TRP A 224 0.07 26.40 6.17
N PHE A 225 0.85 25.33 6.37
CA PHE A 225 2.18 25.39 6.97
C PHE A 225 3.12 26.30 6.16
N ARG A 226 3.07 26.22 4.81
CA ARG A 226 3.94 27.02 3.95
C ARG A 226 3.51 28.48 3.83
N CYS A 227 2.22 28.78 3.97
CA CYS A 227 1.72 30.16 4.03
C CYS A 227 2.07 30.85 5.36
N ASN A 228 2.09 30.09 6.46
CA ASN A 228 2.35 30.63 7.79
C ASN A 228 3.86 30.72 8.14
N VAL A 229 4.69 29.84 7.56
CA VAL A 229 6.15 29.86 7.76
C VAL A 229 6.82 30.78 6.72
N ARG A 230 7.02 32.06 7.09
CA ARG A 230 7.79 33.04 6.32
C ARG A 230 9.29 32.69 6.31
N GLY A 231 9.91 32.55 5.13
CA GLY A 231 11.38 32.72 5.06
C GLY A 231 12.19 32.20 3.86
N LYS A 232 11.77 31.19 3.06
CA LYS A 232 12.67 30.63 2.03
C LYS A 232 11.99 30.02 0.78
N THR A 233 11.09 30.71 0.07
CA THR A 233 10.72 30.23 -1.29
C THR A 233 10.30 31.30 -2.29
N SER A 234 10.76 31.11 -3.53
CA SER A 234 10.47 31.88 -4.74
C SER A 234 9.08 31.58 -5.33
N PHE A 235 8.47 32.57 -5.98
CA PHE A 235 7.12 32.56 -6.60
C PHE A 235 6.85 31.36 -7.52
N LYS A 236 7.86 30.88 -8.26
CA LYS A 236 7.76 29.66 -9.10
C LYS A 236 7.41 28.41 -8.29
N SER A 237 7.90 28.31 -7.06
CA SER A 237 7.64 27.18 -6.18
C SER A 237 6.22 27.20 -5.61
N GLN A 238 5.56 28.36 -5.55
CA GLN A 238 4.18 28.50 -5.09
C GLN A 238 3.18 28.08 -6.18
N CYS A 239 3.44 28.46 -7.43
CA CYS A 239 2.60 28.06 -8.58
C CYS A 239 2.72 26.56 -8.88
N LEU A 240 3.92 25.99 -8.77
CA LEU A 240 4.12 24.55 -8.90
C LEU A 240 3.38 23.77 -7.79
N LEU A 241 3.29 24.32 -6.57
CA LEU A 241 2.63 23.68 -5.44
C LEU A 241 1.11 23.73 -5.56
N LEU A 242 0.55 24.87 -5.98
CA LEU A 242 -0.88 24.99 -6.29
C LEU A 242 -1.29 23.98 -7.36
N LEU A 243 -0.45 23.80 -8.38
CA LEU A 243 -0.68 22.83 -9.44
C LEU A 243 -0.62 21.37 -8.92
N HIS A 244 0.29 21.05 -7.99
CA HIS A 244 0.33 19.73 -7.35
C HIS A 244 -0.85 19.51 -6.41
N THR A 245 -1.27 20.50 -5.63
CA THR A 245 -2.44 20.37 -4.74
C THR A 245 -3.74 20.30 -5.51
N VAL A 246 -3.89 21.04 -6.61
CA VAL A 246 -5.05 20.94 -7.51
C VAL A 246 -5.04 19.59 -8.25
N ALA A 247 -3.88 19.07 -8.61
CA ALA A 247 -3.77 17.72 -9.19
C ALA A 247 -4.12 16.62 -8.18
N ILE A 248 -3.71 16.74 -6.91
CA ILE A 248 -4.07 15.78 -5.85
C ILE A 248 -5.57 15.85 -5.54
N VAL A 249 -6.15 17.05 -5.44
CA VAL A 249 -7.58 17.25 -5.22
C VAL A 249 -8.40 16.79 -6.43
N GLY A 250 -7.93 17.05 -7.65
CA GLY A 250 -8.57 16.60 -8.89
C GLY A 250 -8.44 15.10 -9.16
N PHE A 251 -7.51 14.41 -8.50
CA PHE A 251 -7.40 12.94 -8.54
C PHE A 251 -8.25 12.27 -7.44
N ALA A 252 -8.64 13.03 -6.41
CA ALA A 252 -9.49 12.57 -5.31
C ALA A 252 -11.01 12.73 -5.55
N MET A 253 -11.41 13.46 -6.60
CA MET A 253 -12.79 13.60 -7.08
C MET A 253 -13.02 12.78 -8.34
#